data_AF-A0A511HQ40-F1
#
_entry.id   AF-A0A511HQ40-F1
#
_cell.length_a   1.000
_cell.length_b   1.000
_cell.length_c   1.000
_cell.angle_alpha   90.00
_cell.angle_beta   90.00
_cell.angle_gamma   90.00
#
_symmetry.space_group_name_H-M   'P 1'
#
loop_
_entity.id
_entity.type
_entity.pdbx_description
1 polymer ?
#
loop_
_entity_poly.entity_id
_entity_poly.type
_entity_poly.pdbx_seq_one_letter_code
_entity_poly.pdbx_strand_id
1 'polypeptide(L)'
;MSTMSLTSLALDLGSLQRSDTTTVEILHPVSGDATGMKVVVHGVDSPTYREADRALRNRRLHKLQHSGRNTKITAEGTDADGLELLVRCTASWEGFMENGQPLPFTKDNARRVYEEHRWLRRQVDEAVTDAASFFGKSPSSSSASPSTSSD
;
A
#
# COMPACT_ATOMS: atom_id res chain seq x y z
N MET A 1 1.70 -8.52 53.49
CA MET A 1 1.52 -7.48 52.45
C MET A 1 2.26 -7.96 51.21
N SER A 2 1.54 -8.57 50.26
CA SER A 2 2.13 -9.11 49.02
C SER A 2 2.45 -7.97 48.06
N THR A 3 3.72 -7.81 47.73
CA THR A 3 4.18 -6.90 46.68
C THR A 3 3.87 -7.54 45.33
N MET A 4 2.82 -7.06 44.65
CA MET A 4 2.61 -7.39 43.24
C MET A 4 3.71 -6.71 42.41
N SER A 5 4.65 -7.52 41.91
CA SER A 5 5.60 -7.11 40.89
C SER A 5 4.82 -6.78 39.62
N LEU A 6 4.59 -5.50 39.37
CA LEU A 6 4.18 -4.99 38.06
C LEU A 6 5.40 -5.07 37.16
N THR A 7 5.64 -6.24 36.58
CA THR A 7 6.60 -6.39 35.48
C THR A 7 6.03 -5.63 34.29
N SER A 8 6.43 -4.37 34.17
CA SER A 8 6.32 -3.61 32.93
C SER A 8 6.94 -4.45 31.82
N LEU A 9 6.14 -4.93 30.87
CA LEU A 9 6.67 -5.41 29.60
C LEU A 9 7.22 -4.18 28.87
N ALA A 10 8.49 -3.87 29.10
CA ALA A 10 9.22 -2.95 28.24
C ALA A 10 9.29 -3.61 26.85
N LEU A 11 8.75 -2.92 25.83
CA LEU A 11 8.87 -3.35 24.44
C LEU A 11 10.32 -3.14 23.98
N ASP A 12 11.00 -4.23 23.64
CA ASP A 12 12.35 -4.17 23.06
C ASP A 12 12.27 -3.74 21.59
N LEU A 13 12.77 -2.54 21.28
CA LEU A 13 12.82 -2.00 19.92
C LEU A 13 13.63 -2.88 18.97
N GLY A 14 14.65 -3.61 19.47
CA GLY A 14 15.47 -4.50 18.64
C GLY A 14 14.74 -5.73 18.13
N SER A 15 13.62 -6.11 18.77
CA SER A 15 12.79 -7.25 18.38
C SER A 15 11.84 -6.96 17.20
N LEU A 16 11.66 -5.68 16.85
CA LEU A 16 10.76 -5.26 15.77
C LEU A 16 11.47 -5.40 14.42
N GLN A 17 11.20 -6.49 13.72
CA GLN A 17 11.63 -6.65 12.33
C GLN A 17 10.62 -6.00 11.38
N ARG A 18 11.10 -5.05 10.59
CA ARG A 18 10.34 -4.31 9.60
C ARG A 18 10.78 -4.66 8.19
N SER A 19 9.83 -4.95 7.33
CA SER A 19 10.03 -5.07 5.88
C SER A 19 9.72 -3.74 5.19
N ASP A 20 10.43 -3.41 4.11
CA ASP A 20 10.13 -2.21 3.33
C ASP A 20 8.98 -2.39 2.33
N THR A 21 8.66 -3.65 2.00
CA THR A 21 7.60 -4.02 1.06
C THR A 21 6.62 -5.00 1.68
N THR A 22 5.38 -4.97 1.18
CA THR A 22 4.35 -5.97 1.47
C THR A 22 3.59 -6.34 0.20
N THR A 23 2.98 -7.52 0.19
CA THR A 23 2.15 -8.00 -0.92
C THR A 23 0.68 -7.82 -0.57
N VAL A 24 -0.05 -7.14 -1.45
CA VAL A 24 -1.46 -6.84 -1.32
C VAL A 24 -2.24 -7.76 -2.24
N GLU A 25 -3.14 -8.56 -1.70
CA GLU A 25 -4.11 -9.31 -2.50
C GLU A 25 -5.32 -8.42 -2.79
N ILE A 26 -5.64 -8.26 -4.08
CA ILE A 26 -6.73 -7.38 -4.48
C ILE A 26 -8.05 -8.15 -4.40
N LEU A 27 -9.02 -7.56 -3.72
CA LEU A 27 -10.36 -8.09 -3.54
C LEU A 27 -11.34 -7.49 -4.55
N HIS A 28 -12.29 -8.30 -4.99
CA HIS A 28 -13.33 -7.88 -5.91
C HIS A 28 -14.21 -6.81 -5.23
N PRO A 29 -14.50 -5.66 -5.89
CA PRO A 29 -15.07 -4.49 -5.22
C PRO A 29 -16.52 -4.67 -4.75
N VAL A 30 -17.23 -5.69 -5.24
CA VAL A 30 -18.63 -5.97 -4.88
C VAL A 30 -18.75 -7.17 -3.96
N SER A 31 -18.08 -8.28 -4.30
CA SER A 31 -18.22 -9.54 -3.56
C SER A 31 -17.19 -9.67 -2.43
N GLY A 32 -16.06 -8.95 -2.52
CA GLY A 32 -14.96 -9.09 -1.57
C GLY A 32 -14.08 -10.32 -1.80
N ASP A 33 -14.35 -11.13 -2.83
CA ASP A 33 -13.58 -12.34 -3.10
C ASP A 33 -12.17 -12.00 -3.62
N ALA A 34 -11.21 -12.89 -3.35
CA ALA A 34 -9.88 -12.77 -3.90
C ALA A 34 -9.90 -12.85 -5.44
N THR A 35 -9.37 -11.82 -6.10
CA THR A 35 -9.31 -11.77 -7.57
C THR A 35 -8.15 -12.57 -8.16
N GLY A 36 -7.21 -13.02 -7.31
CA GLY A 36 -5.93 -13.58 -7.73
C GLY A 36 -4.89 -12.54 -8.13
N MET A 37 -5.27 -11.26 -8.22
CA MET A 37 -4.32 -10.17 -8.46
C MET A 37 -3.53 -9.85 -7.20
N LYS A 38 -2.22 -9.68 -7.36
CA LYS A 38 -1.30 -9.34 -6.28
C LYS A 38 -0.50 -8.10 -6.65
N VAL A 39 -0.31 -7.20 -5.70
CA VAL A 39 0.48 -5.97 -5.90
C VAL A 39 1.53 -5.90 -4.79
N VAL A 40 2.80 -5.79 -5.15
CA VAL A 40 3.87 -5.57 -4.17
C VAL A 40 4.08 -4.07 -4.04
N VAL A 41 4.01 -3.54 -2.81
CA VAL A 41 4.10 -2.11 -2.54
C VAL A 41 5.13 -1.80 -1.47
N HIS A 42 5.76 -0.63 -1.59
CA HIS A 42 6.61 -0.02 -0.58
C HIS A 42 5.77 0.76 0.44
N GLY A 43 5.99 0.54 1.73
CA GLY A 43 5.25 1.20 2.81
C GLY A 43 5.71 2.63 3.08
N VAL A 44 4.90 3.39 3.81
CA VAL A 44 5.14 4.82 4.18
C VAL A 44 6.51 5.10 4.78
N ASP A 45 7.06 4.17 5.56
CA ASP A 45 8.35 4.36 6.23
C ASP A 45 9.55 3.87 5.39
N SER A 46 9.30 3.31 4.20
CA SER A 46 10.36 2.80 3.33
C SER A 46 11.21 3.93 2.74
N PRO A 47 12.49 3.68 2.40
CA PRO A 47 13.30 4.65 1.68
C PRO A 47 12.64 5.10 0.36
N THR A 48 12.04 4.16 -0.37
CA THR A 48 11.36 4.42 -1.66
C THR A 48 10.20 5.39 -1.51
N TYR A 49 9.32 5.18 -0.52
CA TYR A 49 8.19 6.06 -0.26
C TYR A 49 8.68 7.46 0.13
N ARG A 50 9.61 7.54 1.09
CA ARG A 50 10.13 8.83 1.59
C ARG A 50 10.79 9.66 0.48
N GLU A 51 11.50 9.01 -0.44
CA GLU A 51 12.11 9.70 -1.57
C GLU A 51 11.04 10.17 -2.58
N ALA A 52 10.06 9.33 -2.89
CA ALA A 52 8.96 9.67 -3.78
C ALA A 52 8.14 10.86 -3.25
N ASP A 53 7.77 10.83 -1.97
CA ASP A 53 7.03 11.89 -1.29
C ASP A 53 7.85 13.19 -1.23
N ARG A 54 9.14 13.11 -0.88
CA ARG A 54 10.04 14.28 -0.89
C ARG A 54 10.14 14.89 -2.29
N ALA A 55 10.31 14.08 -3.33
CA ALA A 55 10.39 14.57 -4.70
C ALA A 55 9.12 15.31 -5.13
N LEU A 56 7.94 14.79 -4.75
CA LEU A 56 6.66 15.45 -5.01
C LEU A 56 6.51 16.77 -4.27
N ARG A 57 6.85 16.80 -2.97
CA ARG A 57 6.83 18.03 -2.16
C ARG A 57 7.80 19.08 -2.70
N ASN A 58 9.02 18.68 -3.05
CA ASN A 58 10.00 19.58 -3.65
C ASN A 58 9.52 20.14 -5.00
N ARG A 59 8.91 19.29 -5.85
CA ARG A 59 8.30 19.73 -7.11
C ARG A 59 7.20 20.78 -6.88
N ARG A 60 6.35 20.58 -5.87
CA ARG A 60 5.31 21.55 -5.49
C ARG A 60 5.92 22.87 -5.02
N LEU A 61 6.88 22.82 -4.10
CA LEU A 61 7.55 24.02 -3.58
C LEU A 61 8.24 24.81 -4.70
N HIS A 62 8.94 24.11 -5.61
CA HIS A 62 9.58 24.75 -6.76
C HIS A 62 8.55 25.46 -7.66
N LYS A 63 7.41 24.83 -7.96
CA LYS A 63 6.32 25.48 -8.72
C LYS A 63 5.81 26.74 -8.02
N LEU A 64 5.56 26.67 -6.70
CA LEU A 64 5.09 27.82 -5.94
C LEU A 64 6.09 29.00 -5.92
N GLN A 65 7.40 28.70 -5.86
CA GLN A 65 8.45 29.72 -5.90
C GLN A 65 8.54 30.42 -7.27
N HIS A 66 8.32 29.69 -8.36
CA HIS A 66 8.53 30.21 -9.73
C HIS A 66 7.27 30.75 -10.41
N SER A 67 6.08 30.31 -10.01
CA SER A 67 4.82 30.68 -10.67
C SER A 67 4.08 31.85 -9.98
N GLY A 68 4.69 32.49 -8.98
CA GLY A 68 4.15 33.69 -8.31
C GLY A 68 2.85 33.46 -7.54
N ARG A 69 2.22 34.56 -7.09
CA ARG A 69 1.03 34.59 -6.20
C ARG A 69 -0.25 33.94 -6.78
N ASN A 70 -0.20 33.48 -8.04
CA ASN A 70 -1.34 32.92 -8.77
C ASN A 70 -1.36 31.39 -8.88
N THR A 71 -0.38 30.69 -8.30
CA THR A 71 -0.37 29.22 -8.30
C THR A 71 -1.36 28.68 -7.28
N LYS A 72 -2.55 28.31 -7.75
CA LYS A 72 -3.54 27.65 -6.90
C LYS A 72 -3.23 26.17 -6.82
N ILE A 73 -3.15 25.65 -5.59
CA ILE A 73 -3.20 24.21 -5.34
C ILE A 73 -4.65 23.79 -5.59
N THR A 74 -4.86 22.87 -6.53
CA THR A 74 -6.19 22.36 -6.86
C THR A 74 -6.37 20.93 -6.32
N ALA A 75 -7.62 20.50 -6.19
CA ALA A 75 -7.94 19.13 -5.77
C ALA A 75 -7.38 18.12 -6.79
N GLU A 76 -7.54 18.41 -8.09
CA GLU A 76 -7.07 17.56 -9.19
C GLU A 76 -5.53 17.42 -9.16
N GLY A 77 -4.82 18.50 -8.87
CA GLY A 77 -3.36 18.45 -8.69
C GLY A 77 -2.94 17.59 -7.50
N THR A 78 -3.71 17.66 -6.41
CA THR A 78 -3.47 16.84 -5.22
C THR A 78 -3.71 15.36 -5.51
N ASP A 79 -4.78 15.04 -6.23
CA ASP A 79 -5.12 13.68 -6.65
C ASP A 79 -4.08 13.07 -7.60
N ALA A 80 -3.56 13.89 -8.53
CA ALA A 80 -2.52 13.50 -9.47
C ALA A 80 -1.18 13.21 -8.76
N ASP A 81 -0.83 14.00 -7.74
CA ASP A 81 0.36 13.73 -6.94
C ASP A 81 0.20 12.47 -6.07
N GLY A 82 -1.00 12.24 -5.51
CA GLY A 82 -1.28 11.01 -4.77
C GLY A 82 -1.19 9.76 -5.65
N LEU A 83 -1.69 9.84 -6.89
CA LEU A 83 -1.52 8.80 -7.89
C LEU A 83 -0.04 8.57 -8.24
N GLU A 84 0.71 9.65 -8.48
CA GLU A 84 2.14 9.57 -8.78
C GLU A 84 2.93 8.90 -7.64
N LEU A 85 2.59 9.22 -6.39
CA LEU A 85 3.18 8.60 -5.21
C LEU A 85 2.92 7.09 -5.20
N LEU A 86 1.66 6.67 -5.39
CA LEU A 86 1.30 5.25 -5.42
C LEU A 86 2.02 4.50 -6.53
N VAL A 87 2.03 5.05 -7.75
CA VAL A 87 2.74 4.45 -8.88
C VAL A 87 4.23 4.27 -8.57
N ARG A 88 4.87 5.25 -7.90
CA ARG A 88 6.27 5.13 -7.48
C ARG A 88 6.47 4.04 -6.42
N CYS A 89 5.53 3.91 -5.49
CA CYS A 89 5.59 2.93 -4.40
C CYS A 89 5.22 1.51 -4.82
N THR A 90 4.55 1.30 -5.95
CA THR A 90 4.31 -0.05 -6.48
C THR A 90 5.60 -0.66 -7.04
N ALA A 91 6.06 -1.77 -6.48
CA ALA A 91 7.28 -2.46 -6.89
C ALA A 91 7.01 -3.43 -8.07
N SER A 92 5.91 -4.18 -8.00
CA SER A 92 5.49 -5.12 -9.03
C SER A 92 4.01 -5.47 -8.87
N TRP A 93 3.46 -6.19 -9.85
CA TRP A 93 2.16 -6.84 -9.72
C TRP A 93 2.15 -8.21 -10.42
N GLU A 94 1.14 -9.01 -10.12
CA GLU A 94 0.89 -10.32 -10.72
C GLU A 94 -0.61 -10.56 -10.86
N GLY A 95 -1.01 -11.42 -11.82
CA GLY A 95 -2.41 -11.81 -12.02
C GLY A 95 -3.29 -10.78 -12.75
N PHE A 96 -2.72 -9.66 -13.20
CA PHE A 96 -3.44 -8.65 -13.98
C PHE A 96 -3.62 -9.12 -15.43
N MET A 97 -4.87 -9.07 -15.91
CA MET A 97 -5.26 -9.43 -17.26
C MET A 97 -6.08 -8.31 -17.88
N GLU A 98 -5.85 -8.02 -19.15
CA GLU A 98 -6.63 -7.05 -19.92
C GLU A 98 -6.91 -7.63 -21.31
N ASN A 99 -8.19 -7.62 -21.72
CA ASN A 99 -8.63 -8.18 -22.99
C ASN A 99 -8.14 -9.62 -23.25
N GLY A 100 -8.05 -10.43 -22.19
CA GLY A 100 -7.60 -11.82 -22.27
C GLY A 100 -6.08 -12.01 -22.37
N GLN A 101 -5.28 -10.95 -22.22
CA GLN A 101 -3.81 -11.03 -22.22
C GLN A 101 -3.24 -10.58 -20.87
N PRO A 102 -2.09 -11.15 -20.44
CA PRO A 102 -1.38 -10.68 -19.25
C PRO A 102 -0.99 -9.21 -19.41
N LEU A 103 -1.30 -8.39 -18.42
CA LEU A 103 -0.88 -6.98 -18.37
C LEU A 103 0.44 -6.88 -17.59
N PRO A 104 1.59 -6.70 -18.25
CA PRO A 104 2.88 -6.64 -17.56
C PRO A 104 2.98 -5.40 -16.68
N PHE A 105 3.73 -5.52 -15.59
CA PHE A 105 3.99 -4.38 -14.73
C PHE A 105 4.90 -3.37 -15.43
N THR A 106 4.37 -2.18 -15.66
CA THR A 106 5.12 -0.97 -15.98
C THR A 106 4.53 0.18 -15.18
N LYS A 107 5.31 1.25 -14.94
CA LYS A 107 4.80 2.43 -14.23
C LYS A 107 3.64 3.09 -15.00
N ASP A 108 3.68 3.06 -16.33
CA ASP A 108 2.60 3.59 -17.18
C ASP A 108 1.33 2.74 -17.09
N ASN A 109 1.45 1.41 -17.11
CA ASN A 109 0.31 0.52 -16.92
C ASN A 109 -0.29 0.68 -15.52
N ALA A 110 0.56 0.76 -14.48
CA ALA A 110 0.10 0.97 -13.11
C ALA A 110 -0.65 2.31 -12.96
N ARG A 111 -0.14 3.38 -13.59
CA ARG A 111 -0.82 4.67 -13.63
C ARG A 111 -2.19 4.55 -14.26
N ARG A 112 -2.28 3.97 -15.47
CA ARG A 112 -3.55 3.82 -16.18
C ARG A 112 -4.55 2.99 -15.39
N VAL A 113 -4.12 1.87 -14.81
CA VAL A 113 -4.99 1.00 -14.00
C VAL A 113 -5.48 1.72 -12.75
N TYR A 114 -4.62 2.46 -12.02
CA TYR A 114 -5.06 3.23 -10.86
C TYR A 114 -5.93 4.44 -11.23
N GLU A 115 -5.78 4.96 -12.45
CA GLU A 115 -6.63 6.00 -13.03
C GLU A 115 -8.02 5.50 -13.43
N GLU A 116 -8.11 4.32 -14.05
CA GLU A 116 -9.36 3.75 -14.56
C GLU A 116 -10.12 2.99 -13.46
N HIS A 117 -9.41 2.39 -12.50
CA HIS A 117 -9.96 1.53 -11.46
C HIS A 117 -9.68 2.07 -10.06
N ARG A 118 -10.42 3.14 -9.69
CA ARG A 118 -10.32 3.79 -8.36
C ARG A 118 -10.49 2.83 -7.18
N TRP A 119 -11.33 1.80 -7.33
CA TRP A 119 -11.56 0.80 -6.29
C TRP A 119 -10.30 -0.03 -5.98
N LEU A 120 -9.48 -0.30 -7.00
CA LEU A 120 -8.22 -1.03 -6.87
C LEU A 120 -7.16 -0.11 -6.26
N ARG A 121 -7.06 1.13 -6.78
CA ARG A 121 -6.18 2.16 -6.23
C ARG A 121 -6.38 2.32 -4.71
N ARG A 122 -7.63 2.35 -4.23
CA ARG A 122 -7.94 2.49 -2.81
C ARG A 122 -7.36 1.37 -1.95
N GLN A 123 -7.45 0.12 -2.39
CA GLN A 123 -6.88 -1.03 -1.65
C GLN A 123 -5.36 -0.95 -1.59
N VAL A 124 -4.72 -0.51 -2.68
CA VAL A 124 -3.27 -0.31 -2.73
C VAL A 124 -2.84 0.86 -1.81
N ASP A 125 -3.59 1.96 -1.82
CA ASP A 125 -3.32 3.14 -0.97
C ASP A 125 -3.43 2.83 0.52
N GLU A 126 -4.48 2.11 0.90
CA GLU A 126 -4.68 1.62 2.27
C GLU A 126 -3.51 0.72 2.71
N ALA A 127 -3.09 -0.21 1.84
CA ALA A 127 -1.97 -1.09 2.16
C ALA A 127 -0.62 -0.37 2.25
N VAL A 128 -0.37 0.67 1.46
CA VAL A 128 0.86 1.48 1.55
C VAL A 128 0.93 2.22 2.89
N THR A 129 -0.22 2.69 3.39
CA THR A 129 -0.32 3.50 4.62
C THR A 129 -0.49 2.67 5.89
N ASP A 130 -0.85 1.39 5.78
CA ASP A 130 -0.89 0.47 6.91
C ASP A 130 0.51 0.04 7.36
N ALA A 131 1.13 0.89 8.19
CA ALA A 131 2.46 0.63 8.76
C ALA A 131 2.53 -0.72 9.48
N ALA A 132 1.44 -1.20 10.09
CA ALA A 132 1.42 -2.46 10.82
C ALA A 132 1.64 -3.68 9.91
N SER A 133 1.15 -3.64 8.66
CA SER A 133 1.34 -4.71 7.66
C SER A 133 2.80 -4.92 7.22
N PHE A 134 3.70 -4.01 7.60
CA PHE A 134 5.14 -4.11 7.33
C PHE A 134 5.95 -4.68 8.49
N PHE A 135 5.32 -4.87 9.65
CA PHE A 135 5.87 -5.60 10.78
C PHE A 135 5.27 -7.01 10.74
N GLY A 136 6.11 -8.04 10.73
CA GLY A 136 5.69 -9.41 10.39
C GLY A 136 4.46 -9.89 11.17
N LYS A 137 3.37 -10.20 10.44
CA LYS A 137 2.39 -11.19 10.89
C LYS A 137 2.99 -12.56 10.59
N SER A 138 3.25 -13.36 11.62
CA SER A 138 3.47 -14.79 11.44
C SER A 138 2.33 -15.36 10.57
N PRO A 139 2.60 -16.13 9.51
CA PRO A 139 1.55 -16.70 8.69
C PRO A 139 0.89 -17.85 9.47
N SER A 140 -0.14 -17.54 10.25
CA SER A 140 -1.03 -18.57 10.79
C SER A 140 -2.44 -18.03 10.98
N SER A 141 -3.28 -18.27 9.98
CA SER A 141 -4.57 -18.96 10.19
C SER A 141 -5.22 -19.16 8.84
N SER A 142 -4.78 -20.21 8.14
CA SER A 142 -5.65 -20.95 7.26
C SER A 142 -6.69 -21.62 8.16
N SER A 143 -7.88 -21.03 8.30
CA SER A 143 -9.01 -21.75 8.90
C SER A 143 -9.52 -22.74 7.87
N ALA A 144 -8.89 -23.92 7.87
CA ALA A 144 -9.45 -25.12 7.29
C ALA A 144 -10.83 -25.36 7.92
N SER A 145 -11.86 -25.39 7.09
CA SER A 145 -13.19 -25.86 7.48
C SER A 145 -13.10 -27.34 7.86
N PRO A 146 -13.52 -27.77 9.06
CA PRO A 146 -13.80 -29.17 9.28
C PRO A 146 -15.18 -29.46 8.69
N SER A 147 -15.20 -30.17 7.56
CA SER A 147 -16.38 -30.89 7.08
C SER A 147 -16.75 -31.96 8.10
N THR A 148 -17.85 -31.78 8.82
CA THR A 148 -18.46 -32.85 9.61
C THR A 148 -19.59 -33.47 8.79
N SER A 149 -19.25 -34.50 8.02
CA SER A 149 -20.23 -35.50 7.60
C SER A 149 -20.56 -36.37 8.82
N SER A 150 -21.83 -36.61 9.09
CA SER A 150 -22.26 -37.66 9.99
C SER A 150 -23.43 -38.38 9.34
N ASP A 151 -23.21 -39.67 9.10
CA ASP A 151 -24.22 -40.71 8.88
C ASP A 151 -25.15 -40.85 10.10
#